data_AF-A0A9E4BLS4-F1
#
_entry.id   AF-A0A9E4BLS4-F1
#
_cell.length_a   1.000
_cell.length_b   1.000
_cell.length_c   1.000
_cell.angle_alpha   90.00
_cell.angle_beta   90.00
_cell.angle_gamma   90.00
#
_symmetry.space_group_name_H-M   'P 1'
#
loop_
_entity.id
_entity.type
_entity.pdbx_description
1 polymer ?
#
loop_
_entity_poly.entity_id
_entity_poly.type
_entity_poly.pdbx_seq_one_letter_code
_entity_poly.pdbx_strand_id
1 'polypeptide(L)'
;MRYLILNLWIILFLSSAGWTTSEVADSLSVLEAAVKAAPKDGDAWVVLGNLYLNAGEIEKADNAFRKGIRYAGSADAYVGLGRVFMARGRTRARQGLPYFRMARAKDP
;
A
#
# COMPACT_ATOMS: atom_id res chain seq x y z
N MET A 1 -22.44 -9.45 2.72
CA MET A 1 -21.50 -10.40 3.37
C MET A 1 -20.48 -11.06 2.40
N ARG A 2 -20.51 -10.81 1.08
CA ARG A 2 -19.58 -11.45 0.12
C ARG A 2 -18.20 -10.80 -0.03
N TYR A 3 -18.05 -9.53 0.39
CA TYR A 3 -16.81 -8.75 0.25
C TYR A 3 -15.79 -8.99 1.38
N LEU A 4 -16.23 -9.39 2.58
CA LEU A 4 -15.34 -9.59 3.74
C LEU A 4 -14.43 -10.82 3.56
N ILE A 5 -14.93 -11.87 2.92
CA ILE A 5 -14.22 -13.14 2.75
C ILE A 5 -13.17 -13.05 1.64
N LEU A 6 -13.42 -12.22 0.61
CA LEU A 6 -12.48 -11.99 -0.50
C LEU A 6 -11.24 -11.19 -0.04
N ASN A 7 -11.41 -10.23 0.87
CA ASN A 7 -10.30 -9.41 1.39
C ASN A 7 -9.31 -10.23 2.25
N LEU A 8 -9.78 -11.26 2.94
CA LEU A 8 -8.95 -12.09 3.81
C LEU A 8 -8.01 -13.03 3.06
N TRP A 9 -8.43 -13.56 1.90
CA TRP A 9 -7.58 -14.47 1.12
C TRP A 9 -6.40 -13.74 0.47
N ILE A 10 -6.63 -12.51 0.02
CA ILE A 10 -5.58 -11.64 -0.53
C ILE A 10 -4.53 -11.35 0.57
N ILE A 11 -4.95 -10.93 1.76
CA ILE A 11 -4.02 -10.58 2.84
C ILE A 11 -3.21 -11.80 3.31
N LEU A 12 -3.82 -12.98 3.41
CA LEU A 12 -3.14 -14.22 3.80
C LEU A 12 -2.16 -14.74 2.73
N PHE A 13 -2.49 -14.58 1.44
CA PHE A 13 -1.62 -14.99 0.34
C PHE A 13 -0.38 -14.08 0.23
N LEU A 14 -0.54 -12.79 0.50
CA LEU A 14 0.54 -11.81 0.45
C LEU A 14 1.50 -11.90 1.65
N SER A 15 1.03 -12.40 2.79
CA SER A 15 1.83 -12.46 4.03
C SER A 15 2.76 -13.67 4.13
N SER A 16 2.56 -14.74 3.34
CA SER A 16 3.34 -15.98 3.42
C SER A 16 4.38 -16.15 2.31
N ALA A 17 4.27 -15.42 1.21
CA ALA A 17 5.11 -15.61 0.03
C ALA A 17 6.37 -14.72 0.08
N GLY A 18 7.54 -15.33 0.22
CA GLY A 18 8.82 -14.70 -0.10
C GLY A 18 8.92 -14.48 -1.61
N TRP A 19 8.60 -13.25 -2.04
CA TRP A 19 8.28 -12.91 -3.43
C TRP A 19 9.36 -13.26 -4.45
N THR A 20 9.02 -14.16 -5.39
CA THR A 20 9.71 -14.31 -6.67
C THR A 20 9.18 -13.27 -7.68
N THR A 21 10.02 -12.80 -8.58
CA THR A 21 9.73 -11.69 -9.52
C THR A 21 8.51 -11.94 -10.42
N SER A 22 8.12 -13.21 -10.63
CA SER A 22 6.95 -13.59 -11.45
C SER A 22 5.62 -13.41 -10.73
N GLU A 23 5.56 -13.74 -9.44
CA GLU A 23 4.31 -13.71 -8.66
C GLU A 23 3.89 -12.27 -8.29
N VAL A 24 4.86 -11.35 -8.26
CA VAL A 24 4.63 -9.91 -8.07
C VAL A 24 3.79 -9.34 -9.22
N ALA A 25 4.05 -9.74 -10.47
CA ALA A 25 3.35 -9.23 -11.64
C ALA A 25 1.88 -9.70 -11.67
N ASP A 26 1.65 -10.98 -11.38
CA ASP A 26 0.29 -11.54 -11.30
C ASP A 26 -0.49 -10.89 -10.15
N SER A 27 0.14 -10.71 -8.99
CA SER A 27 -0.47 -10.04 -7.83
C SER A 27 -0.80 -8.57 -8.10
N LEU A 28 0.04 -7.85 -8.87
CA LEU A 28 -0.24 -6.48 -9.29
C LEU A 28 -1.55 -6.41 -10.09
N SER A 29 -1.72 -7.31 -11.06
CA SER A 29 -2.89 -7.31 -11.96
C SER A 29 -4.20 -7.55 -11.20
N VAL A 30 -4.18 -8.48 -10.24
CA VAL A 30 -5.32 -8.82 -9.38
C VAL A 30 -5.68 -7.64 -8.49
N LEU A 31 -4.69 -6.98 -7.89
CA LEU A 31 -4.95 -5.83 -7.03
C LEU A 31 -5.40 -4.59 -7.79
N GLU A 32 -4.87 -4.36 -9.00
CA GLU A 32 -5.36 -3.30 -9.89
C GLU A 32 -6.83 -3.51 -10.26
N ALA A 33 -7.26 -4.75 -10.47
CA ALA A 33 -8.67 -5.08 -10.66
C ALA A 33 -9.48 -4.86 -9.37
N ALA A 34 -8.93 -5.22 -8.20
CA ALA A 34 -9.58 -5.02 -6.91
C ALA A 34 -9.85 -3.54 -6.62
N VAL A 35 -8.87 -2.65 -6.82
CA VAL A 35 -9.07 -1.20 -6.62
C VAL A 35 -9.96 -0.58 -7.70
N LYS A 36 -10.09 -1.18 -8.88
CA LYS A 36 -11.08 -0.75 -9.90
C LYS A 36 -12.50 -1.17 -9.49
N ALA A 37 -12.66 -2.37 -8.94
CA ALA A 37 -13.96 -2.88 -8.46
C ALA A 37 -14.43 -2.17 -7.19
N ALA A 38 -13.49 -1.80 -6.30
CA ALA A 38 -13.76 -1.11 -5.04
C ALA A 38 -12.83 0.10 -4.87
N PRO A 39 -13.04 1.20 -5.59
CA PRO A 39 -12.15 2.36 -5.57
C PRO A 39 -12.12 3.12 -4.24
N LYS A 40 -13.06 2.83 -3.34
CA LYS A 40 -13.13 3.40 -1.98
C LYS A 40 -12.59 2.46 -0.91
N ASP A 41 -12.08 1.29 -1.28
CA ASP A 41 -11.41 0.40 -0.33
C ASP A 41 -9.98 0.89 -0.11
N GLY A 42 -9.77 1.62 0.99
CA GLY A 42 -8.45 2.18 1.31
C GLY A 42 -7.40 1.13 1.63
N ASP A 43 -7.79 -0.05 2.14
CA ASP A 43 -6.86 -1.12 2.46
C ASP A 43 -6.34 -1.78 1.19
N ALA A 44 -7.19 -1.98 0.19
CA ALA A 44 -6.78 -2.43 -1.15
C ALA A 44 -5.75 -1.46 -1.77
N TRP A 45 -5.92 -0.15 -1.60
CA TRP A 45 -4.95 0.85 -2.06
C TRP A 45 -3.61 0.79 -1.30
N VAL A 46 -3.62 0.47 -0.01
CA VAL A 46 -2.39 0.28 0.80
C VAL A 46 -1.62 -0.94 0.34
N VAL A 47 -2.32 -2.06 0.14
CA VAL A 47 -1.70 -3.30 -0.33
C VAL A 47 -1.12 -3.11 -1.74
N LEU A 48 -1.82 -2.38 -2.62
CA LEU A 48 -1.30 -2.03 -3.95
C LEU A 48 -0.05 -1.15 -3.86
N GLY A 49 -0.03 -0.19 -2.94
CA GLY A 49 1.14 0.65 -2.69
C GLY A 49 2.36 -0.13 -2.22
N ASN A 50 2.17 -1.12 -1.35
CA ASN A 50 3.24 -2.01 -0.90
C ASN A 50 3.81 -2.85 -2.04
N LEU A 51 2.95 -3.39 -2.90
CA LEU A 51 3.35 -4.13 -4.11
C LEU A 51 4.16 -3.25 -5.07
N TYR A 52 3.71 -2.02 -5.34
CA TYR A 52 4.48 -1.08 -6.16
C TYR A 52 5.84 -0.71 -5.53
N LEU A 53 5.93 -0.57 -4.21
CA LEU A 53 7.21 -0.36 -3.54
C LEU A 53 8.17 -1.53 -3.75
N ASN A 54 7.68 -2.76 -3.60
CA ASN A 54 8.49 -3.97 -3.79
C ASN A 54 8.94 -4.13 -5.25
N ALA A 55 8.09 -3.70 -6.20
CA ALA A 55 8.42 -3.66 -7.63
C ALA A 55 9.37 -2.50 -8.02
N GLY A 56 9.73 -1.61 -7.08
CA GLY A 56 10.55 -0.42 -7.36
C GLY A 56 9.81 0.71 -8.08
N GLU A 57 8.49 0.59 -8.24
CA GLU A 57 7.60 1.53 -8.92
C GLU A 57 7.19 2.67 -7.98
N ILE A 58 8.16 3.47 -7.54
CA ILE A 58 8.02 4.38 -6.41
C ILE A 58 6.95 5.46 -6.63
N GLU A 59 6.74 5.92 -7.86
CA GLU A 59 5.67 6.89 -8.16
C GLU A 59 4.28 6.31 -8.07
N LYS A 60 4.10 5.07 -8.55
CA LYS A 60 2.82 4.36 -8.46
C LYS A 60 2.47 4.06 -7.00
N ALA A 61 3.48 3.69 -6.20
CA ALA A 61 3.34 3.50 -4.76
C ALA A 61 2.87 4.77 -4.05
N ASP A 62 3.47 5.93 -4.33
CA ASP A 62 3.06 7.22 -3.74
C ASP A 62 1.57 7.50 -3.96
N ASN A 63 1.11 7.35 -5.21
CA ASN A 63 -0.28 7.58 -5.58
C ASN A 63 -1.22 6.59 -4.88
N ALA A 64 -0.85 5.31 -4.82
CA ALA A 64 -1.64 4.27 -4.18
C ALA A 64 -1.81 4.56 -2.68
N PHE A 65 -0.73 4.88 -1.96
CA PHE A 65 -0.82 5.22 -0.54
C PHE A 65 -1.60 6.51 -0.27
N ARG A 66 -1.50 7.54 -1.13
CA ARG A 66 -2.33 8.75 -1.02
C ARG A 66 -3.82 8.44 -1.15
N LYS A 67 -4.19 7.51 -2.03
CA LYS A 67 -5.57 7.02 -2.15
C LYS A 67 -5.98 6.20 -0.92
N GLY A 68 -5.09 5.36 -0.40
CA GLY A 68 -5.31 4.64 0.86
C GLY A 68 -5.61 5.59 2.02
N ILE A 69 -4.82 6.65 2.17
CA ILE A 69 -5.08 7.72 3.15
C ILE A 69 -6.44 8.38 2.90
N ARG A 70 -6.77 8.71 1.65
CA ARG A 70 -8.02 9.40 1.31
C ARG A 70 -9.25 8.60 1.70
N TYR A 71 -9.20 7.28 1.54
CA TYR A 71 -10.38 6.43 1.68
C TYR A 71 -10.48 5.67 3.00
N ALA A 72 -9.36 5.24 3.59
CA ALA A 72 -9.35 4.57 4.90
C ALA A 72 -8.66 5.40 5.99
N GLY A 73 -7.75 6.30 5.63
CA GLY A 73 -6.97 7.07 6.62
C GLY A 73 -6.11 6.18 7.53
N SER A 74 -5.73 4.99 7.06
CA SER A 74 -5.02 3.98 7.86
C SER A 74 -3.59 4.39 8.16
N ALA A 75 -3.11 4.05 9.36
CA ALA A 75 -1.73 4.28 9.78
C ALA A 75 -0.73 3.63 8.80
N ASP A 76 -1.05 2.45 8.28
CA ASP A 76 -0.21 1.75 7.29
C ASP A 76 -0.01 2.53 6.00
N ALA A 77 -1.03 3.28 5.53
CA ALA A 77 -0.88 4.13 4.36
C ALA A 77 0.12 5.27 4.58
N TYR A 78 0.12 5.84 5.79
CA TYR A 78 1.08 6.87 6.19
C TYR A 78 2.49 6.31 6.35
N VAL A 79 2.65 5.11 6.92
CA VAL A 79 3.93 4.39 6.99
C VAL A 79 4.45 4.08 5.58
N GLY A 80 3.58 3.62 4.68
CA GLY A 80 3.89 3.36 3.28
C GLY A 80 4.42 4.59 2.55
N LEU A 81 3.80 5.76 2.74
CA LEU A 81 4.34 7.02 2.21
C LEU A 81 5.70 7.39 2.80
N GLY A 82 5.90 7.17 4.09
CA GLY A 82 7.22 7.32 4.71
C GLY A 82 8.29 6.48 4.01
N ARG A 83 7.97 5.22 3.68
CA ARG A 83 8.85 4.30 2.93
C ARG A 83 9.09 4.79 1.49
N VAL A 84 8.06 5.30 0.81
CA VAL A 84 8.18 5.94 -0.52
C VAL A 84 9.15 7.12 -0.50
N PHE A 85 9.06 8.00 0.49
CA PHE A 85 9.96 9.15 0.62
C PHE A 85 11.40 8.74 0.92
N MET A 86 11.60 7.65 1.67
CA MET A 86 12.91 7.06 1.90
C MET A 86 13.48 6.46 0.60
N ALA A 87 12.65 5.76 -0.17
CA ALA A 87 13.04 5.13 -1.44
C ALA A 87 13.33 6.15 -2.57
N ARG A 88 12.66 7.32 -2.57
CA ARG A 88 12.93 8.44 -3.50
C ARG A 88 14.27 9.16 -3.25
N GLY A 89 15.05 8.74 -2.25
CA GLY A 89 16.37 9.27 -1.95
C GLY A 89 16.41 10.13 -0.68
N ARG A 90 17.56 10.08 0.00
CA ARG A 90 17.81 10.67 1.34
C ARG A 90 17.45 12.16 1.44
N THR A 91 17.48 12.91 0.35
CA THR A 91 17.15 14.34 0.32
C THR A 91 15.67 14.63 0.58
N ARG A 92 14.76 13.67 0.31
CA ARG A 92 13.31 13.81 0.59
C ARG A 92 12.84 12.99 1.78
N ALA A 93 13.71 12.21 2.42
CA ALA A 93 13.40 11.50 3.68
C ALA A 93 12.86 12.43 4.78
N ARG A 94 13.34 13.68 4.81
CA ARG A 94 12.86 14.71 5.74
C ARG A 94 11.39 15.09 5.51
N GLN A 95 10.88 14.95 4.29
CA GLN A 95 9.47 15.14 3.95
C GLN A 95 8.59 13.95 4.35
N GLY A 96 9.20 12.77 4.57
CA GLY A 96 8.54 11.56 5.07
C GLY A 96 8.23 11.58 6.58
N LEU A 97 9.03 12.31 7.37
CA LEU A 97 8.88 12.43 8.83
C LEU A 97 7.46 12.81 9.31
N PRO A 98 6.77 13.82 8.74
CA PRO A 98 5.42 14.16 9.17
C PRO A 98 4.42 13.01 8.96
N TYR A 99 4.59 12.17 7.95
CA TYR A 99 3.70 11.03 7.71
C TYR A 99 3.88 9.93 8.77
N PHE A 100 5.11 9.63 9.19
CA PHE A 100 5.35 8.71 10.32
C PHE A 100 4.72 9.20 11.63
N ARG A 101 4.73 10.52 11.87
CA ARG A 101 4.06 11.12 13.04
C ARG A 101 2.54 10.98 12.94
N MET A 102 1.97 11.17 11.75
CA MET A 102 0.54 10.96 11.52
C MET A 102 0.13 9.49 11.68
N ALA A 103 0.95 8.54 11.23
CA ALA A 103 0.73 7.11 11.45
C ALA A 103 0.63 6.79 12.95
N ARG A 104 1.64 7.22 13.72
CA ARG A 104 1.69 6.97 15.17
C ARG A 104 0.57 7.66 15.95
N ALA A 105 0.04 8.78 15.45
CA ALA A 105 -1.11 9.44 16.06
C ALA A 105 -2.44 8.72 15.78
N LYS A 106 -2.47 7.82 14.79
CA LYS A 106 -3.64 7.04 14.40
C LYS A 106 -3.72 5.66 15.05
N ASP A 107 -2.63 5.20 15.68
CA ASP A 107 -2.53 4.00 16.50
C ASP A 107 -2.37 4.41 17.99
N PRO A 108 -3.46 4.49 18.78
CA PRO A 108 -3.40 4.73 20.23
C PRO A 108 -3.06 3.47 21.03
#